data_AF-A0A2E3FLN6-F1
#
_entry.id   AF-A0A2E3FLN6-F1
#
_cell.length_a   1.000
_cell.length_b   1.000
_cell.length_c   1.000
_cell.angle_alpha   90.00
_cell.angle_beta   90.00
_cell.angle_gamma   90.00
#
_symmetry.space_group_name_H-M   'P 1'
#
loop_
_entity.id
_entity.type
_entity.pdbx_description
1 polymer ?
#
loop_
_entity_poly.entity_id
_entity_poly.type
_entity_poly.pdbx_seq_one_letter_code
_entity_poly.pdbx_strand_id
1 'polypeptide(L)'
;MRPTTLRTGVFSLPINPKLSPEFIDSDFIPFLKRHSNLLYDLYFTTRMPPFMQDAMGDVFRSVNDAQGAAKNALYISQETGIPLSATFNNIWVRPDQKNLETFITNFKFLYNNGVRCATIPHTSWVSTGQIQREYPELEIKNTILREVSKPNEVVSLASVGFHYINLDRDVMRDRPLLDRIVEAKKYCHSKGNDIMLSLLANEHCWGGCPIMPEHYQYNATREGSDPQYFNSTISRVSCSKWDAYDPASELKAANIPPWREDWEEFLDAGIDVFKLHGREDAMRLKESMDIIERWANHDKMMQPTFNEYMDDVDMPEAPINIWREKIKSCRFDCWDCNYCESVLESRLKKQKRKEMNPLVDLAIRSIDAAIDNKSNFDPKGYDVLGLSSNKVRHLLNNLCQERGTVYVDAGSYMGSTVFAALYRNSAVKAYAIDDFQDEVVKPKRKDLHKPYADITNPVDEFIKNAEKWMNTDCSIGFAVKPIQAVEFNPQYPPRVIFYDAANDHNMVPNLEHIHKYADKDYILVVDDANFEGVMDKTKEFTKNKNVIWDRTILTETSEDANDFWNGVYLAVIEK
;
A
#
# COMPACT_ATOMS: atom_id res chain seq x y z
N MET A 1 3.36 42.06 -18.60
CA MET A 1 2.18 41.51 -17.91
C MET A 1 1.60 40.42 -18.79
N ARG A 2 1.79 39.15 -18.42
CA ARG A 2 1.12 38.02 -19.08
C ARG A 2 -0.33 37.99 -18.61
N PRO A 3 -1.32 37.65 -19.46
CA PRO A 3 -2.66 37.39 -18.98
C PRO A 3 -2.60 36.13 -18.13
N THR A 4 -2.73 36.28 -16.81
CA THR A 4 -3.05 35.17 -15.92
C THR A 4 -4.47 34.75 -16.26
N THR A 5 -4.62 33.77 -17.16
CA THR A 5 -5.85 32.98 -17.16
C THR A 5 -5.89 32.30 -15.81
N LEU A 6 -6.68 32.85 -14.88
CA LEU A 6 -7.05 32.19 -13.63
C LEU A 6 -7.50 30.78 -14.00
N ARG A 7 -6.64 29.78 -13.76
CA ARG A 7 -7.00 28.38 -13.94
C ARG A 7 -8.09 28.10 -12.92
N THR A 8 -9.30 27.80 -13.40
CA THR A 8 -10.50 27.59 -12.57
C THR A 8 -10.56 26.20 -11.95
N GLY A 9 -9.67 25.30 -12.35
CA GLY A 9 -9.63 23.94 -11.83
C GLY A 9 -9.15 23.89 -10.38
N VAL A 10 -9.88 23.15 -9.55
CA VAL A 10 -9.59 22.97 -8.12
C VAL A 10 -8.95 21.61 -7.81
N PHE A 11 -8.79 20.74 -8.82
CA PHE A 11 -8.21 19.41 -8.64
C PHE A 11 -6.94 19.19 -9.46
N SER A 12 -5.93 18.57 -8.84
CA SER A 12 -4.75 18.02 -9.51
C SER A 12 -4.86 16.49 -9.47
N LEU A 13 -5.07 15.85 -10.62
CA LEU A 13 -5.38 14.41 -10.72
C LEU A 13 -4.14 13.62 -11.19
N PRO A 14 -3.83 12.43 -10.63
CA PRO A 14 -2.72 11.63 -11.12
C PRO A 14 -3.05 10.91 -12.43
N ILE A 15 -2.03 10.66 -13.22
CA ILE A 15 -2.04 9.61 -14.26
C ILE A 15 -1.35 8.38 -13.68
N ASN A 16 -2.09 7.27 -13.61
CA ASN A 16 -1.52 5.99 -13.21
C ASN A 16 -0.80 5.33 -14.41
N PRO A 17 0.48 4.97 -14.30
CA PRO A 17 1.25 4.44 -15.44
C PRO A 17 0.86 3.01 -15.82
N LYS A 18 0.08 2.32 -14.98
CA LYS A 18 -0.36 0.91 -15.16
C LYS A 18 -1.74 0.77 -15.80
N LEU A 19 -2.37 1.89 -16.20
CA LEU A 19 -3.65 1.82 -16.90
C LEU A 19 -3.47 1.12 -18.26
N SER A 20 -4.41 0.24 -18.60
CA SER A 20 -4.42 -0.39 -19.91
C SER A 20 -4.79 0.64 -20.98
N PRO A 21 -4.29 0.50 -22.23
CA PRO A 21 -4.67 1.39 -23.33
C PRO A 21 -6.19 1.46 -23.52
N GLU A 22 -6.89 0.33 -23.37
CA GLU A 22 -8.35 0.27 -23.48
C GLU A 22 -9.02 1.17 -22.45
N PHE A 23 -8.64 1.07 -21.18
CA PHE A 23 -9.22 1.91 -20.11
C PHE A 23 -8.90 3.39 -20.31
N ILE A 24 -7.71 3.73 -20.82
CA ILE A 24 -7.33 5.11 -21.14
C ILE A 24 -8.31 5.70 -22.15
N ASP A 25 -8.60 4.98 -23.23
CA ASP A 25 -9.43 5.47 -24.33
C ASP A 25 -10.93 5.39 -24.04
N SER A 26 -11.40 4.32 -23.39
CA SER A 26 -12.84 4.10 -23.13
C SER A 26 -13.37 4.86 -21.93
N ASP A 27 -12.55 5.06 -20.89
CA ASP A 27 -13.03 5.56 -19.60
C ASP A 27 -12.30 6.84 -19.19
N PHE A 28 -10.97 6.82 -19.13
CA PHE A 28 -10.19 7.90 -18.53
C PHE A 28 -10.21 9.20 -19.36
N ILE A 29 -9.87 9.16 -20.65
CA ILE A 29 -9.92 10.34 -21.53
C ILE A 29 -11.35 10.92 -21.62
N PRO A 30 -12.42 10.12 -21.83
CA PRO A 30 -13.78 10.63 -21.81
C PRO A 30 -14.15 11.32 -20.49
N PHE A 31 -13.75 10.74 -19.35
CA PHE A 31 -13.93 11.37 -18.04
C PHE A 31 -13.21 12.71 -17.96
N LEU A 32 -11.93 12.76 -18.32
CA LEU A 32 -11.11 13.98 -18.32
C LEU A 32 -11.74 15.09 -19.18
N LYS A 33 -12.25 14.75 -20.37
CA LYS A 33 -12.93 15.71 -21.24
C LYS A 33 -14.17 16.31 -20.57
N ARG A 34 -15.01 15.47 -19.93
CA ARG A 34 -16.23 15.92 -19.23
C ARG A 34 -15.95 16.86 -18.05
N HIS A 35 -14.85 16.65 -17.32
CA HIS A 35 -14.53 17.41 -16.10
C HIS A 35 -13.31 18.35 -16.24
N SER A 36 -12.88 18.63 -17.47
CA SER A 36 -11.70 19.44 -17.77
C SER A 36 -11.70 20.82 -17.09
N ASN A 37 -12.87 21.43 -16.90
CA ASN A 37 -13.03 22.72 -16.22
C ASN A 37 -12.70 22.67 -14.71
N LEU A 38 -12.73 21.49 -14.09
CA LEU A 38 -12.43 21.26 -12.68
C LEU A 38 -10.96 20.88 -12.46
N LEU A 39 -10.23 20.55 -13.52
CA LEU A 39 -8.87 20.03 -13.46
C LEU A 39 -7.84 21.16 -13.66
N TYR A 40 -7.03 21.39 -12.64
CA TYR A 40 -5.90 22.31 -12.69
C TYR A 40 -4.78 21.75 -13.59
N ASP A 41 -4.42 20.49 -13.37
CA ASP A 41 -3.47 19.72 -14.17
C ASP A 41 -3.62 18.20 -13.96
N LEU A 42 -2.91 17.45 -14.80
CA LEU A 42 -2.66 16.02 -14.62
C LEU A 42 -1.20 15.81 -14.25
N TYR A 43 -0.95 15.25 -13.08
CA TYR A 43 0.42 14.97 -12.64
C TYR A 43 0.78 13.51 -12.85
N PHE A 44 2.02 13.23 -13.27
CA PHE A 44 2.43 11.86 -13.61
C PHE A 44 3.83 11.55 -13.10
N THR A 45 4.08 10.26 -12.86
CA THR A 45 5.40 9.77 -12.44
C THR A 45 6.40 10.02 -13.54
N THR A 46 7.50 10.68 -13.22
CA THR A 46 8.61 10.84 -14.16
C THR A 46 9.86 10.14 -13.64
N ARG A 47 10.51 9.37 -14.52
CA ARG A 47 11.78 8.70 -14.25
C ARG A 47 12.78 9.05 -15.34
N MET A 48 13.81 9.78 -14.97
CA MET A 48 14.94 10.11 -15.83
C MET A 48 16.10 10.56 -14.93
N PRO A 49 17.36 10.38 -15.33
CA PRO A 49 18.47 10.82 -14.50
C PRO A 49 18.36 12.31 -14.16
N PRO A 50 18.62 12.71 -12.90
CA PRO A 50 19.12 11.89 -11.80
C PRO A 50 18.01 11.17 -10.98
N PHE A 51 16.74 11.36 -11.30
CA PHE A 51 15.58 10.78 -10.61
C PHE A 51 15.18 9.42 -11.22
N MET A 52 15.87 8.36 -10.80
CA MET A 52 15.59 6.99 -11.26
C MET A 52 14.59 6.23 -10.38
N GLN A 53 14.18 6.81 -9.25
CA GLN A 53 13.19 6.25 -8.32
C GLN A 53 12.31 7.36 -7.72
N ASP A 54 11.11 7.04 -7.20
CA ASP A 54 10.30 7.92 -6.36
C ASP A 54 9.93 7.34 -4.99
N ALA A 55 9.29 8.19 -4.20
CA ALA A 55 8.83 7.88 -2.86
C ALA A 55 7.60 6.96 -2.77
N MET A 56 6.85 6.72 -3.86
CA MET A 56 5.73 5.77 -3.85
C MET A 56 6.21 4.33 -4.01
N GLY A 57 7.45 4.13 -4.46
CA GLY A 57 8.15 2.85 -4.40
C GLY A 57 7.84 1.90 -5.56
N ASP A 58 7.11 2.30 -6.58
CA ASP A 58 7.00 1.46 -7.76
C ASP A 58 8.28 1.52 -8.62
N VAL A 59 8.76 0.35 -9.04
CA VAL A 59 10.00 0.22 -9.80
C VAL A 59 9.65 0.00 -11.27
N PHE A 60 10.05 0.95 -12.12
CA PHE A 60 10.07 0.69 -13.56
C PHE A 60 11.20 -0.29 -13.84
N ARG A 61 10.87 -1.47 -14.39
CA ARG A 61 11.83 -2.55 -14.65
C ARG A 61 12.81 -2.18 -15.76
N SER A 62 12.40 -1.30 -16.67
CA SER A 62 13.22 -0.85 -17.79
C SER A 62 13.09 0.65 -18.07
N VAL A 63 14.09 1.19 -18.79
CA VAL A 63 14.03 2.55 -19.36
C VAL A 63 12.84 2.70 -20.32
N ASN A 64 12.44 1.63 -21.02
CA ASN A 64 11.30 1.65 -21.92
C ASN A 64 9.99 1.86 -21.15
N ASP A 65 9.85 1.27 -19.96
CA ASP A 65 8.66 1.42 -19.13
C ASP A 65 8.50 2.88 -18.67
N ALA A 66 9.61 3.49 -18.22
CA ALA A 66 9.67 4.91 -17.87
C ALA A 66 9.31 5.83 -19.05
N GLN A 67 9.84 5.53 -20.24
CA GLN A 67 9.51 6.27 -21.46
C GLN A 67 8.06 6.05 -21.90
N GLY A 68 7.53 4.83 -21.72
CA GLY A 68 6.13 4.49 -22.00
C GLY A 68 5.17 5.30 -21.15
N ALA A 69 5.43 5.39 -19.84
CA ALA A 69 4.63 6.20 -18.93
C ALA A 69 4.60 7.69 -19.34
N ALA A 70 5.76 8.25 -19.73
CA ALA A 70 5.82 9.62 -20.22
C ALA A 70 5.06 9.81 -21.55
N LYS A 71 5.15 8.87 -22.49
CA LYS A 71 4.40 8.91 -23.76
C LYS A 71 2.89 8.86 -23.54
N ASN A 72 2.43 7.99 -22.63
CA ASN A 72 1.00 7.88 -22.29
C ASN A 72 0.48 9.20 -21.70
N ALA A 73 1.23 9.83 -20.80
CA ALA A 73 0.87 11.15 -20.26
C ALA A 73 0.78 12.22 -21.34
N LEU A 74 1.76 12.28 -22.26
CA LEU A 74 1.75 13.21 -23.39
C LEU A 74 0.54 12.98 -24.31
N TYR A 75 0.21 11.73 -24.61
CA TYR A 75 -0.97 11.37 -25.41
C TYR A 75 -2.27 11.84 -24.74
N ILE A 76 -2.46 11.53 -23.45
CA ILE A 76 -3.65 11.94 -22.69
C ILE A 76 -3.79 13.47 -22.69
N SER A 77 -2.70 14.20 -22.49
CA SER A 77 -2.72 15.67 -22.53
C SER A 77 -3.05 16.21 -23.92
N GLN A 78 -2.49 15.62 -24.97
CA GLN A 78 -2.82 16.00 -26.35
C GLN A 78 -4.31 15.82 -26.66
N GLU A 79 -4.90 14.70 -26.20
CA GLU A 79 -6.30 14.39 -26.45
C GLU A 79 -7.28 15.24 -25.64
N THR A 80 -6.87 15.69 -24.45
CA THR A 80 -7.76 16.38 -23.51
C THR A 80 -7.52 17.89 -23.45
N GLY A 81 -6.35 18.36 -23.85
CA GLY A 81 -5.90 19.75 -23.69
C GLY A 81 -5.54 20.12 -22.24
N ILE A 82 -5.57 19.17 -21.30
CA ILE A 82 -5.30 19.45 -19.88
C ILE A 82 -3.77 19.52 -19.66
N PRO A 83 -3.26 20.53 -18.93
CA PRO A 83 -1.83 20.67 -18.67
C PRO A 83 -1.24 19.48 -17.90
N LEU A 84 0.02 19.15 -18.21
CA LEU A 84 0.78 18.12 -17.48
C LEU A 84 1.70 18.71 -16.42
N SER A 85 1.84 17.99 -15.31
CA SER A 85 2.82 18.24 -14.26
C SER A 85 3.74 17.02 -14.04
N ALA A 86 5.00 17.15 -14.47
CA ALA A 86 6.00 16.11 -14.29
C ALA A 86 6.40 16.04 -12.80
N THR A 87 6.26 14.87 -12.17
CA THR A 87 6.53 14.73 -10.74
C THR A 87 7.90 14.12 -10.48
N PHE A 88 8.81 14.92 -9.89
CA PHE A 88 10.07 14.48 -9.29
C PHE A 88 10.01 14.70 -7.78
N ASN A 89 9.69 13.65 -7.02
CA ASN A 89 9.48 13.75 -5.57
C ASN A 89 10.54 13.01 -4.73
N ASN A 90 11.60 12.48 -5.33
CA ASN A 90 12.69 11.87 -4.57
C ASN A 90 13.62 12.94 -3.98
N ILE A 91 13.51 13.17 -2.66
CA ILE A 91 14.32 14.17 -1.94
C ILE A 91 15.75 13.70 -1.63
N TRP A 92 16.06 12.42 -1.89
CA TRP A 92 17.33 11.75 -1.58
C TRP A 92 18.32 11.74 -2.74
N VAL A 93 17.91 12.22 -3.92
CA VAL A 93 18.87 12.60 -4.96
C VAL A 93 19.75 13.72 -4.42
N ARG A 94 21.07 13.56 -4.55
CA ARG A 94 22.02 14.56 -4.07
C ARG A 94 21.80 15.88 -4.81
N PRO A 95 21.58 17.01 -4.11
CA PRO A 95 21.29 18.29 -4.75
C PRO A 95 22.57 19.05 -5.15
N ASP A 96 23.46 18.40 -5.90
CA ASP A 96 24.70 19.00 -6.41
C ASP A 96 24.53 19.59 -7.83
N GLN A 97 25.54 20.34 -8.28
CA GLN A 97 25.53 21.00 -9.59
C GLN A 97 25.51 19.99 -10.75
N LYS A 98 26.18 18.85 -10.63
CA LYS A 98 26.20 17.79 -11.65
C LYS A 98 24.81 17.22 -11.89
N ASN A 99 24.08 16.92 -10.81
CA ASN A 99 22.72 16.39 -10.89
C ASN A 99 21.74 17.45 -11.39
N LEU A 100 21.93 18.74 -11.04
CA LEU A 100 21.16 19.84 -11.62
C LEU A 100 21.34 19.93 -13.14
N GLU A 101 22.57 19.91 -13.64
CA GLU A 101 22.86 19.94 -15.08
C GLU A 101 22.29 18.71 -15.81
N THR A 102 22.38 17.54 -15.18
CA THR A 102 21.79 16.29 -15.68
C THR A 102 20.27 16.40 -15.78
N PHE A 103 19.61 16.92 -14.73
CA PHE A 103 18.17 17.14 -14.72
C PHE A 103 17.76 18.11 -15.83
N ILE A 104 18.41 19.26 -15.94
CA ILE A 104 18.14 20.26 -16.99
C ILE A 104 18.26 19.58 -18.36
N THR A 105 19.39 18.94 -18.65
CA THR A 105 19.61 18.29 -19.95
C THR A 105 18.50 17.31 -20.32
N ASN A 106 18.08 16.45 -19.38
CA ASN A 106 17.07 15.42 -19.65
C ASN A 106 15.64 15.97 -19.68
N PHE A 107 15.31 16.97 -18.86
CA PHE A 107 13.97 17.56 -18.81
C PHE A 107 13.60 18.27 -20.11
N LYS A 108 14.58 18.67 -20.93
CA LYS A 108 14.39 19.32 -22.23
C LYS A 108 13.41 18.58 -23.14
N PHE A 109 13.40 17.24 -23.12
CA PHE A 109 12.45 16.46 -23.91
C PHE A 109 11.00 16.75 -23.50
N LEU A 110 10.69 16.72 -22.20
CA LEU A 110 9.34 17.00 -21.70
C LEU A 110 8.93 18.45 -21.97
N TYR A 111 9.84 19.39 -21.75
CA TYR A 111 9.59 20.80 -22.04
C TYR A 111 9.30 21.03 -23.53
N ASN A 112 10.08 20.44 -24.43
CA ASN A 112 9.84 20.57 -25.87
C ASN A 112 8.50 19.95 -26.31
N ASN A 113 7.98 18.98 -25.56
CA ASN A 113 6.68 18.35 -25.81
C ASN A 113 5.53 18.98 -25.00
N GLY A 114 5.68 20.23 -24.55
CA GLY A 114 4.59 21.02 -23.98
C GLY A 114 4.39 20.88 -22.48
N VAL A 115 5.21 20.11 -21.76
CA VAL A 115 5.17 20.09 -20.29
C VAL A 115 5.66 21.44 -19.76
N ARG A 116 4.80 22.11 -18.99
CA ARG A 116 5.06 23.45 -18.41
C ARG A 116 4.91 23.51 -16.90
N CYS A 117 4.71 22.36 -16.25
CA CYS A 117 4.72 22.27 -14.80
C CYS A 117 5.59 21.09 -14.34
N ALA A 118 6.33 21.29 -13.25
CA ALA A 118 7.10 20.21 -12.63
C ALA A 118 7.15 20.33 -11.10
N THR A 119 7.00 19.20 -10.41
CA THR A 119 7.36 19.08 -9.00
C THR A 119 8.85 18.84 -8.88
N ILE A 120 9.58 19.71 -8.18
CA ILE A 120 11.03 19.63 -8.01
C ILE A 120 11.36 19.61 -6.51
N PRO A 121 12.18 18.67 -6.01
CA PRO A 121 12.34 18.47 -4.57
C PRO A 121 13.43 19.35 -3.92
N HIS A 122 14.24 20.07 -4.71
CA HIS A 122 15.45 20.74 -4.21
C HIS A 122 15.36 22.25 -4.32
N THR A 123 15.19 22.93 -3.18
CA THR A 123 15.17 24.39 -3.10
C THR A 123 16.47 25.00 -3.61
N SER A 124 17.63 24.41 -3.30
CA SER A 124 18.93 24.90 -3.77
C SER A 124 19.03 24.95 -5.29
N TRP A 125 18.45 23.98 -6.01
CA TRP A 125 18.42 23.96 -7.46
C TRP A 125 17.60 25.12 -8.03
N VAL A 126 16.41 25.35 -7.47
CA VAL A 126 15.53 26.46 -7.88
C VAL A 126 16.20 27.81 -7.58
N SER A 127 16.83 27.94 -6.41
CA SER A 127 17.57 29.15 -5.99
C SER A 127 18.74 29.52 -6.90
N THR A 128 19.30 28.59 -7.69
CA THR A 128 20.33 28.94 -8.68
C THR A 128 19.79 29.77 -9.86
N GLY A 129 18.48 29.73 -10.11
CA GLY A 129 17.85 30.32 -11.29
C GLY A 129 18.17 29.62 -12.62
N GLN A 130 18.97 28.53 -12.62
CA GLN A 130 19.37 27.84 -13.85
C GLN A 130 18.19 27.16 -14.55
N ILE A 131 17.29 26.53 -13.77
CA ILE A 131 16.09 25.87 -14.30
C ILE A 131 15.19 26.89 -15.01
N GLN A 132 14.88 28.01 -14.36
CA GLN A 132 14.02 29.04 -14.95
C GLN A 132 14.67 29.71 -16.18
N ARG A 133 16.00 29.85 -16.21
CA ARG A 133 16.71 30.41 -17.36
C ARG A 133 16.58 29.52 -18.59
N GLU A 134 16.73 28.21 -18.43
CA GLU A 134 16.59 27.25 -19.53
C GLU A 134 15.11 27.00 -19.90
N TYR A 135 14.22 27.05 -18.90
CA TYR A 135 12.78 26.82 -19.05
C TYR A 135 11.95 28.00 -18.52
N PRO A 136 11.90 29.14 -19.24
CA PRO A 136 11.27 30.37 -18.74
C PRO A 136 9.77 30.28 -18.49
N GLU A 137 9.09 29.28 -19.06
CA GLU A 137 7.65 29.05 -18.91
C GLU A 137 7.32 27.94 -17.91
N LEU A 138 8.33 27.34 -17.26
CA LEU A 138 8.10 26.24 -16.32
C LEU A 138 7.58 26.78 -14.98
N GLU A 139 6.41 26.30 -14.57
CA GLU A 139 5.87 26.46 -13.23
C GLU A 139 6.42 25.37 -12.31
N ILE A 140 7.09 25.79 -11.24
CA ILE A 140 7.78 24.88 -10.32
C ILE A 140 6.96 24.70 -9.04
N LYS A 141 6.62 23.43 -8.73
CA LYS A 141 6.00 23.01 -7.46
C LYS A 141 7.04 22.41 -6.52
N ASN A 142 6.92 22.60 -5.21
CA ASN A 142 7.67 21.77 -4.24
C ASN A 142 7.03 20.38 -4.14
N THR A 143 7.77 19.40 -3.64
CA THR A 143 7.19 18.12 -3.22
C THR A 143 6.59 18.23 -1.82
N ILE A 144 5.48 17.53 -1.57
CA ILE A 144 4.88 17.43 -0.22
C ILE A 144 5.84 16.80 0.79
N LEU A 145 6.81 16.00 0.33
CA LEU A 145 7.84 15.36 1.17
C LEU A 145 8.86 16.34 1.77
N ARG A 146 8.73 17.64 1.49
CA ARG A 146 9.45 18.70 2.19
C ARG A 146 8.71 19.24 3.40
N GLU A 147 7.50 18.72 3.67
CA GLU A 147 6.73 18.97 4.90
C GLU A 147 6.58 20.47 5.22
N VAL A 148 6.29 21.25 4.17
CA VAL A 148 6.17 22.71 4.26
C VAL A 148 4.93 23.06 5.06
N SER A 149 5.13 23.56 6.27
CA SER A 149 4.07 23.82 7.24
C SER A 149 4.14 25.23 7.83
N LYS A 150 5.22 25.99 7.61
CA LYS A 150 5.39 27.30 8.26
C LYS A 150 5.24 28.47 7.28
N PRO A 151 4.68 29.61 7.72
CA PRO A 151 4.56 30.81 6.89
C PRO A 151 5.90 31.32 6.32
N ASN A 152 6.99 31.25 7.09
CA ASN A 152 8.30 31.71 6.61
C ASN A 152 8.89 30.79 5.52
N GLU A 153 8.59 29.50 5.55
CA GLU A 153 8.99 28.55 4.51
C GLU A 153 8.27 28.88 3.20
N VAL A 154 6.96 29.13 3.27
CA VAL A 154 6.13 29.58 2.15
C VAL A 154 6.71 30.84 1.49
N VAL A 155 7.01 31.88 2.28
CA VAL A 155 7.63 33.12 1.76
C VAL A 155 9.00 32.86 1.14
N SER A 156 9.81 32.01 1.75
CA SER A 156 11.16 31.70 1.26
C SER A 156 11.10 30.95 -0.08
N LEU A 157 10.21 29.96 -0.20
CA LEU A 157 10.00 29.20 -1.43
C LEU A 157 9.48 30.10 -2.57
N ALA A 158 8.49 30.95 -2.29
CA ALA A 158 8.00 31.91 -3.27
C ALA A 158 9.13 32.84 -3.76
N SER A 159 9.96 33.34 -2.84
CA SER A 159 11.04 34.28 -3.16
C SER A 159 12.17 33.69 -4.01
N VAL A 160 12.38 32.37 -3.98
CA VAL A 160 13.42 31.72 -4.79
C VAL A 160 12.91 31.22 -6.15
N GLY A 161 11.60 31.25 -6.40
CA GLY A 161 11.00 30.91 -7.70
C GLY A 161 10.07 29.70 -7.72
N PHE A 162 9.56 29.23 -6.58
CA PHE A 162 8.43 28.29 -6.57
C PHE A 162 7.12 29.04 -6.85
N HIS A 163 6.25 28.43 -7.66
CA HIS A 163 4.97 29.01 -8.10
C HIS A 163 3.78 28.33 -7.42
N TYR A 164 4.01 27.18 -6.80
CA TYR A 164 2.98 26.32 -6.24
C TYR A 164 3.56 25.60 -5.03
N ILE A 165 2.85 25.63 -3.92
CA ILE A 165 3.27 25.04 -2.66
C ILE A 165 2.28 23.95 -2.23
N ASN A 166 2.72 22.70 -2.34
CA ASN A 166 2.13 21.57 -1.63
C ASN A 166 2.48 21.72 -0.15
N LEU A 167 1.47 22.00 0.66
CA LEU A 167 1.59 22.08 2.11
C LEU A 167 1.68 20.69 2.73
N ASP A 168 2.27 20.63 3.92
CA ASP A 168 2.23 19.43 4.73
C ASP A 168 0.80 19.05 5.11
N ARG A 169 0.58 17.74 5.29
CA ARG A 169 -0.73 17.17 5.61
C ARG A 169 -1.24 17.67 6.95
N ASP A 170 -0.36 17.90 7.91
CA ASP A 170 -0.76 18.26 9.27
C ASP A 170 -1.44 19.64 9.33
N VAL A 171 -1.16 20.51 8.34
CA VAL A 171 -1.80 21.84 8.21
C VAL A 171 -3.32 21.75 8.10
N MET A 172 -3.87 20.65 7.55
CA MET A 172 -5.32 20.51 7.37
C MET A 172 -6.09 20.43 8.70
N ARG A 173 -5.42 20.12 9.82
CA ARG A 173 -6.01 20.08 11.16
C ARG A 173 -5.49 21.19 12.09
N ASP A 174 -4.89 22.24 11.52
CA ASP A 174 -4.41 23.42 12.24
C ASP A 174 -4.87 24.72 11.56
N ARG A 175 -6.16 25.05 11.71
CA ARG A 175 -6.75 26.25 11.12
C ARG A 175 -6.01 27.55 11.47
N PRO A 176 -5.61 27.80 12.73
CA PRO A 176 -4.80 28.97 13.07
C PRO A 176 -3.48 29.06 12.28
N LEU A 177 -2.81 27.92 12.03
CA LEU A 177 -1.60 27.87 11.21
C LEU A 177 -1.91 28.12 9.73
N LEU A 178 -2.99 27.53 9.21
CA LEU A 178 -3.43 27.76 7.84
C LEU A 178 -3.72 29.25 7.58
N ASP A 179 -4.43 29.92 8.48
CA ASP A 179 -4.72 31.35 8.36
C ASP A 179 -3.41 32.17 8.27
N ARG A 180 -2.39 31.80 9.07
CA ARG A 180 -1.05 32.42 9.01
C ARG A 180 -0.32 32.15 7.70
N ILE A 181 -0.48 30.96 7.11
CA ILE A 181 0.08 30.60 5.79
C ILE A 181 -0.61 31.42 4.68
N VAL A 182 -1.91 31.61 4.77
CA VAL A 182 -2.69 32.41 3.82
C VAL A 182 -2.27 33.89 3.86
N GLU A 183 -1.99 34.44 5.04
CA GLU A 183 -1.39 35.77 5.16
C GLU A 183 0.01 35.83 4.51
N ALA A 184 0.82 34.78 4.63
CA ALA A 184 2.09 34.69 3.92
C ALA A 184 1.91 34.64 2.40
N LYS A 185 0.90 33.93 1.87
CA LYS A 185 0.54 33.95 0.44
C LYS A 185 0.19 35.37 -0.04
N LYS A 186 -0.66 36.10 0.72
CA LYS A 186 -1.01 37.50 0.41
C LYS A 186 0.23 38.41 0.43
N TYR A 187 1.14 38.19 1.38
CA TYR A 187 2.41 38.91 1.41
C TYR A 187 3.25 38.62 0.15
N CYS A 188 3.35 37.36 -0.29
CA CYS A 188 4.09 37.00 -1.50
C CYS A 188 3.50 37.69 -2.75
N HIS A 189 2.17 37.72 -2.88
CA HIS A 189 1.47 38.48 -3.93
C HIS A 189 1.87 39.97 -3.91
N SER A 190 1.89 40.61 -2.74
CA SER A 190 2.29 42.02 -2.60
C SER A 190 3.75 42.30 -3.02
N LYS A 191 4.59 41.27 -3.08
CA LYS A 191 5.98 41.34 -3.55
C LYS A 191 6.15 40.94 -5.01
N GLY A 192 5.06 40.57 -5.70
CA GLY A 192 5.09 40.11 -7.08
C GLY A 192 5.50 38.64 -7.24
N ASN A 193 5.48 37.86 -6.14
CA ASN A 193 5.78 36.44 -6.13
C ASN A 193 4.50 35.63 -5.91
N ASP A 194 3.63 35.61 -6.92
CA ASP A 194 2.37 34.88 -6.84
C ASP A 194 2.58 33.37 -6.69
N ILE A 195 1.87 32.78 -5.74
CA ILE A 195 1.91 31.33 -5.47
C ILE A 195 0.52 30.75 -5.31
N MET A 196 0.39 29.48 -5.68
CA MET A 196 -0.75 28.63 -5.33
C MET A 196 -0.44 27.81 -4.08
N LEU A 197 -1.44 27.50 -3.27
CA LEU A 197 -1.39 26.59 -2.13
C LEU A 197 -2.23 25.36 -2.42
N SER A 198 -1.72 24.20 -1.99
CA SER A 198 -2.37 22.92 -2.22
C SER A 198 -2.29 22.00 -1.02
N LEU A 199 -3.39 21.26 -0.82
CA LEU A 199 -3.48 20.16 0.12
C LEU A 199 -3.60 18.84 -0.65
N LEU A 200 -2.88 17.81 -0.19
CA LEU A 200 -3.11 16.45 -0.62
C LEU A 200 -4.35 15.92 0.11
N ALA A 201 -5.32 15.48 -0.67
CA ALA A 201 -6.52 14.81 -0.18
C ALA A 201 -6.47 13.33 -0.56
N ASN A 202 -7.44 12.57 -0.04
CA ASN A 202 -7.72 11.16 -0.31
C ASN A 202 -6.50 10.22 -0.24
N GLU A 203 -5.57 10.54 0.66
CA GLU A 203 -4.49 9.67 1.12
C GLU A 203 -4.83 9.19 2.54
N HIS A 204 -4.50 7.94 2.85
CA HIS A 204 -4.86 7.28 4.11
C HIS A 204 -3.68 7.21 5.10
N CYS A 205 -2.81 8.22 5.09
CA CYS A 205 -1.72 8.30 6.07
C CYS A 205 -2.24 8.75 7.43
N TRP A 206 -1.57 8.31 8.49
CA TRP A 206 -1.75 8.90 9.82
C TRP A 206 -1.18 10.32 9.84
N GLY A 207 -1.91 11.28 10.41
CA GLY A 207 -1.35 12.61 10.67
C GLY A 207 -0.25 12.54 11.72
N GLY A 208 0.80 13.34 11.56
CA GLY A 208 1.99 13.29 12.41
C GLY A 208 2.70 11.93 12.42
N CYS A 209 2.56 11.09 11.39
CA CYS A 209 3.14 9.75 11.34
C CYS A 209 4.68 9.78 11.53
N PRO A 210 5.23 9.19 12.60
CA PRO A 210 6.64 9.32 12.92
C PRO A 210 7.55 8.53 11.96
N ILE A 211 7.01 7.52 11.26
CA ILE A 211 7.75 6.66 10.34
C ILE A 211 7.65 7.18 8.89
N MET A 212 6.80 8.17 8.62
CA MET A 212 6.54 8.65 7.26
C MET A 212 7.82 9.09 6.51
N PRO A 213 8.77 9.85 7.12
CA PRO A 213 10.03 10.18 6.46
C PRO A 213 10.87 8.95 6.09
N GLU A 214 10.93 7.94 6.96
CA GLU A 214 11.66 6.69 6.75
C GLU A 214 11.00 5.82 5.68
N HIS A 215 9.66 5.73 5.67
CA HIS A 215 8.89 5.05 4.64
C HIS A 215 9.21 5.64 3.26
N TYR A 216 9.14 6.96 3.10
CA TYR A 216 9.44 7.60 1.84
C TYR A 216 10.92 7.51 1.46
N GLN A 217 11.84 7.53 2.43
CA GLN A 217 13.25 7.25 2.20
C GLN A 217 13.45 5.84 1.65
N TYR A 218 12.90 4.84 2.33
CA TYR A 218 13.00 3.44 1.92
C TYR A 218 12.57 3.27 0.46
N ASN A 219 11.39 3.75 0.10
CA ASN A 219 10.91 3.66 -1.28
C ASN A 219 11.79 4.44 -2.28
N ALA A 220 12.24 5.63 -1.91
CA ALA A 220 13.03 6.50 -2.78
C ALA A 220 14.47 6.01 -3.02
N THR A 221 15.02 5.18 -2.12
CA THR A 221 16.38 4.65 -2.21
C THR A 221 16.43 3.16 -2.51
N ARG A 222 15.30 2.53 -2.82
CA ARG A 222 15.22 1.12 -3.20
C ARG A 222 15.89 0.86 -4.54
N GLU A 223 16.53 -0.30 -4.64
CA GLU A 223 17.24 -0.75 -5.84
C GLU A 223 16.77 -2.15 -6.26
N GLY A 224 17.00 -2.51 -7.53
CA GLY A 224 16.80 -3.88 -8.01
C GLY A 224 15.40 -4.47 -7.73
N SER A 225 15.38 -5.60 -7.01
CA SER A 225 14.19 -6.37 -6.66
C SER A 225 13.70 -6.15 -5.22
N ASP A 226 14.22 -5.12 -4.53
CA ASP A 226 13.77 -4.81 -3.17
C ASP A 226 12.25 -4.66 -3.13
N PRO A 227 11.55 -5.24 -2.14
CA PRO A 227 10.10 -5.12 -2.02
C PRO A 227 9.69 -3.70 -1.65
N GLN A 228 8.48 -3.27 -2.06
CA GLN A 228 7.91 -2.01 -1.57
C GLN A 228 7.83 -1.97 -0.06
N TYR A 229 7.90 -0.77 0.54
CA TYR A 229 7.92 -0.62 2.00
C TYR A 229 6.85 -1.49 2.67
N PHE A 230 5.58 -1.35 2.28
CA PHE A 230 4.46 -2.10 2.85
C PHE A 230 4.49 -3.62 2.59
N ASN A 231 5.25 -4.06 1.59
CA ASN A 231 5.49 -5.48 1.31
C ASN A 231 6.78 -5.99 1.95
N SER A 232 7.61 -5.12 2.52
CA SER A 232 8.82 -5.52 3.23
C SER A 232 8.51 -5.93 4.67
N THR A 233 9.38 -6.76 5.27
CA THR A 233 9.23 -7.19 6.67
C THR A 233 9.26 -6.03 7.66
N ILE A 234 10.01 -4.94 7.39
CA ILE A 234 10.13 -3.81 8.32
C ILE A 234 8.82 -3.02 8.47
N SER A 235 7.92 -3.03 7.49
CA SER A 235 6.61 -2.34 7.60
C SER A 235 5.72 -2.84 8.73
N ARG A 236 6.04 -3.97 9.37
CA ARG A 236 5.23 -4.55 10.45
C ARG A 236 5.09 -3.65 11.67
N VAL A 237 5.96 -2.66 11.81
CA VAL A 237 5.93 -1.69 12.90
C VAL A 237 5.28 -0.37 12.47
N SER A 238 4.65 -0.31 11.29
CA SER A 238 4.05 0.89 10.71
C SER A 238 2.51 0.88 10.79
N CYS A 239 1.86 1.81 10.06
CA CYS A 239 0.40 1.93 10.01
C CYS A 239 -0.30 0.62 9.64
N SER A 240 0.31 -0.25 8.81
CA SER A 240 -0.24 -1.58 8.49
C SER A 240 -0.53 -2.46 9.73
N LYS A 241 0.16 -2.21 10.85
CA LYS A 241 -0.15 -2.80 12.15
C LYS A 241 -1.04 -1.88 12.98
N TRP A 242 -0.72 -0.60 13.05
CA TRP A 242 -1.44 0.34 13.91
C TRP A 242 -2.93 0.42 13.57
N ASP A 243 -3.29 0.40 12.29
CA ASP A 243 -4.68 0.43 11.82
C ASP A 243 -5.52 -0.73 12.37
N ALA A 244 -4.92 -1.91 12.53
CA ALA A 244 -5.60 -3.07 13.09
C ALA A 244 -5.83 -2.94 14.61
N TYR A 245 -4.90 -2.29 15.32
CA TYR A 245 -4.97 -2.12 16.78
C TYR A 245 -5.71 -0.85 17.22
N ASP A 246 -5.79 0.16 16.35
CA ASP A 246 -6.44 1.44 16.59
C ASP A 246 -7.68 1.56 15.71
N PRO A 247 -8.86 1.16 16.21
CA PRO A 247 -10.06 1.18 15.41
C PRO A 247 -10.48 2.61 15.01
N ALA A 248 -9.90 3.64 15.65
CA ALA A 248 -10.16 5.05 15.35
C ALA A 248 -9.25 5.62 14.26
N SER A 249 -8.45 4.77 13.59
CA SER A 249 -7.56 5.13 12.48
C SER A 249 -8.25 5.98 11.41
N GLU A 250 -9.46 5.60 10.99
CA GLU A 250 -10.27 6.35 10.01
C GLU A 250 -10.56 7.80 10.44
N LEU A 251 -10.85 8.03 11.72
CA LEU A 251 -11.06 9.38 12.26
C LEU A 251 -9.75 10.16 12.45
N LYS A 252 -8.61 9.48 12.44
CA LYS A 252 -7.26 10.03 12.62
C LYS A 252 -6.50 10.20 11.32
N ALA A 253 -7.04 9.71 10.20
CA ALA A 253 -6.43 9.85 8.88
C ALA A 253 -6.19 11.33 8.52
N ALA A 254 -5.03 11.60 7.93
CA ALA A 254 -4.63 12.91 7.43
C ALA A 254 -5.30 13.21 6.09
N ASN A 255 -6.62 13.33 6.14
CA ASN A 255 -7.47 13.56 4.98
C ASN A 255 -8.52 14.63 5.27
N ILE A 256 -9.02 15.27 4.21
CA ILE A 256 -10.12 16.23 4.29
C ILE A 256 -11.39 15.46 4.64
N PRO A 257 -12.21 15.96 5.58
CA PRO A 257 -13.48 15.33 5.90
C PRO A 257 -14.36 15.10 4.66
N PRO A 258 -15.20 14.07 4.65
CA PRO A 258 -15.91 13.63 3.46
C PRO A 258 -17.04 14.57 3.02
N TRP A 259 -17.42 15.60 3.78
CA TRP A 259 -18.51 16.50 3.38
C TRP A 259 -18.01 17.62 2.47
N ARG A 260 -18.78 17.91 1.41
CA ARG A 260 -18.48 18.99 0.45
C ARG A 260 -18.22 20.33 1.13
N GLU A 261 -19.01 20.66 2.13
CA GLU A 261 -18.89 21.92 2.90
C GLU A 261 -17.50 22.08 3.53
N ASP A 262 -16.88 20.98 3.97
CA ASP A 262 -15.53 21.03 4.56
C ASP A 262 -14.47 21.33 3.49
N TRP A 263 -14.66 20.84 2.25
CA TRP A 263 -13.79 21.15 1.12
C TRP A 263 -13.97 22.60 0.66
N GLU A 264 -15.21 23.08 0.60
CA GLU A 264 -15.53 24.48 0.30
C GLU A 264 -14.91 25.42 1.35
N GLU A 265 -14.92 25.05 2.63
CA GLU A 265 -14.28 25.82 3.70
C GLU A 265 -12.76 25.99 3.48
N PHE A 266 -12.06 24.98 2.95
CA PHE A 266 -10.63 25.09 2.62
C PHE A 266 -10.39 26.01 1.41
N LEU A 267 -11.25 25.98 0.40
CA LEU A 267 -11.16 26.90 -0.73
C LEU A 267 -11.36 28.35 -0.26
N ASP A 268 -12.39 28.58 0.56
CA ASP A 268 -12.68 29.88 1.16
C ASP A 268 -11.56 30.37 2.08
N ALA A 269 -10.85 29.44 2.74
CA ALA A 269 -9.68 29.76 3.55
C ALA A 269 -8.50 30.29 2.70
N GLY A 270 -8.40 29.90 1.43
CA GLY A 270 -7.35 30.34 0.52
C GLY A 270 -6.46 29.21 -0.02
N ILE A 271 -6.87 27.94 0.13
CA ILE A 271 -6.32 26.82 -0.64
C ILE A 271 -6.83 26.92 -2.08
N ASP A 272 -5.96 26.70 -3.06
CA ASP A 272 -6.34 26.84 -4.47
C ASP A 272 -6.64 25.49 -5.14
N VAL A 273 -5.90 24.44 -4.75
CA VAL A 273 -5.95 23.14 -5.44
C VAL A 273 -5.88 21.98 -4.45
N PHE A 274 -6.82 21.05 -4.57
CA PHE A 274 -6.75 19.74 -3.95
C PHE A 274 -6.00 18.78 -4.87
N LYS A 275 -4.84 18.31 -4.41
CA LYS A 275 -4.11 17.25 -5.08
C LYS A 275 -4.71 15.92 -4.66
N LEU A 276 -5.08 15.08 -5.62
CA LEU A 276 -5.69 13.77 -5.36
C LEU A 276 -4.67 12.65 -5.51
N HIS A 277 -4.82 11.55 -4.78
CA HIS A 277 -3.95 10.37 -4.81
C HIS A 277 -4.32 9.37 -5.94
N GLY A 278 -3.53 8.30 -6.12
CA GLY A 278 -3.87 7.18 -7.02
C GLY A 278 -2.87 6.89 -8.13
N ARG A 279 -1.69 7.49 -8.08
CA ARG A 279 -0.66 7.31 -9.12
C ARG A 279 -0.18 5.87 -9.26
N GLU A 280 -0.07 5.11 -8.17
CA GLU A 280 0.40 3.72 -8.18
C GLU A 280 -0.70 2.70 -7.83
N ASP A 281 -1.93 3.17 -7.61
CA ASP A 281 -3.07 2.36 -7.18
C ASP A 281 -4.31 2.74 -8.00
N ALA A 282 -4.79 1.79 -8.81
CA ALA A 282 -5.92 2.01 -9.71
C ALA A 282 -7.25 2.17 -8.96
N MET A 283 -7.41 1.56 -7.78
CA MET A 283 -8.59 1.75 -6.94
C MET A 283 -8.60 3.16 -6.36
N ARG A 284 -7.46 3.64 -5.83
CA ARG A 284 -7.33 5.03 -5.37
C ARG A 284 -7.54 6.04 -6.52
N LEU A 285 -7.10 5.73 -7.74
CA LEU A 285 -7.41 6.58 -8.90
C LEU A 285 -8.91 6.66 -9.17
N LYS A 286 -9.63 5.53 -9.11
CA LYS A 286 -11.09 5.51 -9.29
C LYS A 286 -11.81 6.35 -8.23
N GLU A 287 -11.35 6.31 -6.98
CA GLU A 287 -11.89 7.18 -5.94
C GLU A 287 -11.62 8.66 -6.22
N SER A 288 -10.42 9.00 -6.70
CA SER A 288 -10.12 10.37 -7.13
C SER A 288 -11.05 10.85 -8.25
N MET A 289 -11.38 9.96 -9.19
CA MET A 289 -12.35 10.25 -10.25
C MET A 289 -13.77 10.41 -9.68
N ASP A 290 -14.18 9.56 -8.74
CA ASP A 290 -15.49 9.66 -8.05
C ASP A 290 -15.62 10.97 -7.27
N ILE A 291 -14.57 11.41 -6.56
CA ILE A 291 -14.54 12.71 -5.86
C ILE A 291 -14.83 13.87 -6.83
N ILE A 292 -14.22 13.88 -8.01
CA ILE A 292 -14.42 14.94 -9.01
C ILE A 292 -15.83 14.87 -9.61
N GLU A 293 -16.34 13.68 -9.90
CA GLU A 293 -17.71 13.48 -10.42
C GLU A 293 -18.74 13.98 -9.40
N ARG A 294 -18.59 13.62 -8.12
CA ARG A 294 -19.43 14.09 -7.01
C ARG A 294 -19.33 15.60 -6.82
N TRP A 295 -18.13 16.17 -6.97
CA TRP A 295 -17.95 17.62 -6.95
C TRP A 295 -18.71 18.30 -8.10
N ALA A 296 -18.67 17.74 -9.31
CA ALA A 296 -19.42 18.25 -10.46
C ALA A 296 -20.94 18.16 -10.24
N ASN A 297 -21.41 17.10 -9.58
CA ASN A 297 -22.84 16.84 -9.35
C ASN A 297 -23.42 17.56 -8.13
N HIS A 298 -22.63 18.33 -7.39
CA HIS A 298 -23.06 19.00 -6.15
C HIS A 298 -23.50 18.04 -5.04
N ASP A 299 -22.90 16.84 -5.01
CA ASP A 299 -23.17 15.86 -3.97
C ASP A 299 -22.74 16.40 -2.60
N LYS A 300 -23.49 16.04 -1.55
CA LYS A 300 -23.16 16.43 -0.17
C LYS A 300 -21.87 15.78 0.33
N MET A 301 -21.55 14.59 -0.15
CA MET A 301 -20.45 13.77 0.35
C MET A 301 -19.50 13.42 -0.79
N MET A 302 -18.21 13.74 -0.61
CA MET A 302 -17.13 13.53 -1.57
C MET A 302 -16.51 12.12 -1.46
N GLN A 303 -16.52 11.52 -0.27
CA GLN A 303 -15.97 10.18 -0.03
C GLN A 303 -17.07 9.29 0.60
N PRO A 304 -17.89 8.62 -0.22
CA PRO A 304 -19.07 7.88 0.25
C PRO A 304 -18.72 6.65 1.08
N THR A 305 -17.52 6.07 0.88
CA THR A 305 -17.02 4.90 1.64
C THR A 305 -16.89 5.18 3.14
N PHE A 306 -16.78 6.45 3.54
CA PHE A 306 -16.82 6.81 4.96
C PHE A 306 -18.17 6.49 5.61
N ASN A 307 -19.28 6.42 4.84
CA ASN A 307 -20.54 5.94 5.39
C ASN A 307 -20.48 4.46 5.77
N GLU A 308 -19.71 3.64 5.06
CA GLU A 308 -19.54 2.22 5.40
C GLU A 308 -18.89 2.10 6.78
N TYR A 309 -17.86 2.92 7.06
CA TYR A 309 -17.27 3.02 8.39
C TYR A 309 -18.28 3.50 9.44
N MET A 310 -19.03 4.56 9.13
CA MET A 310 -20.02 5.12 10.05
C MET A 310 -21.12 4.12 10.41
N ASP A 311 -21.59 3.36 9.42
CA ASP A 311 -22.60 2.32 9.57
C ASP A 311 -22.02 1.13 10.37
N ASP A 312 -20.79 0.70 10.06
CA ASP A 312 -20.12 -0.40 10.78
C ASP A 312 -20.05 -0.14 12.29
N VAL A 313 -19.79 1.10 12.69
CA VAL A 313 -19.65 1.47 14.11
C VAL A 313 -20.90 2.13 14.70
N ASP A 314 -22.06 2.05 14.04
CA ASP A 314 -23.33 2.66 14.46
C ASP A 314 -23.15 4.13 14.91
N MET A 315 -22.44 4.93 14.10
CA MET A 315 -22.02 6.27 14.47
C MET A 315 -23.17 7.27 14.34
N PRO A 316 -23.62 7.91 15.44
CA PRO A 316 -24.64 8.95 15.34
C PRO A 316 -24.06 10.24 14.74
N GLU A 317 -24.92 11.06 14.15
CA GLU A 317 -24.52 12.33 13.55
C GLU A 317 -23.88 13.31 14.56
N ALA A 318 -24.42 13.40 15.78
CA ALA A 318 -24.00 14.42 16.74
C ALA A 318 -22.51 14.31 17.15
N PRO A 319 -21.96 13.14 17.54
CA PRO A 319 -20.52 12.98 17.75
C PRO A 319 -19.66 13.36 16.54
N ILE A 320 -20.14 13.09 15.33
CA ILE A 320 -19.38 13.36 14.11
C ILE A 320 -19.40 14.84 13.74
N ASN A 321 -20.49 15.54 13.97
CA ASN A 321 -20.51 16.99 13.86
C ASN A 321 -19.54 17.64 14.86
N ILE A 322 -19.46 17.12 16.09
CA ILE A 322 -18.47 17.58 17.07
C ILE A 322 -17.04 17.23 16.64
N TRP A 323 -16.83 16.03 16.08
CA TRP A 323 -15.54 15.63 15.50
C TRP A 323 -15.08 16.61 14.42
N ARG A 324 -15.96 16.93 13.45
CA ARG A 324 -15.68 17.89 12.35
C ARG A 324 -15.20 19.24 12.89
N GLU A 325 -15.83 19.75 13.95
CA GLU A 325 -15.41 21.02 14.56
C GLU A 325 -14.09 20.89 15.34
N LYS A 326 -13.88 19.78 16.05
CA LYS A 326 -12.65 19.55 16.83
C LYS A 326 -11.42 19.39 15.96
N ILE A 327 -11.52 18.65 14.85
CA ILE A 327 -10.35 18.36 14.00
C ILE A 327 -9.78 19.59 13.31
N LYS A 328 -10.55 20.69 13.18
CA LYS A 328 -10.05 21.95 12.61
C LYS A 328 -8.85 22.54 13.35
N SER A 329 -8.63 22.16 14.61
CA SER A 329 -7.54 22.70 15.44
C SER A 329 -6.87 21.65 16.33
N CYS A 330 -7.10 20.36 16.09
CA CYS A 330 -6.54 19.30 16.94
C CYS A 330 -5.08 18.99 16.62
N ARG A 331 -4.56 19.41 15.45
CA ARG A 331 -3.15 19.25 15.03
C ARG A 331 -2.61 17.82 15.05
N PHE A 332 -3.51 16.82 15.08
CA PHE A 332 -3.16 15.42 15.35
C PHE A 332 -2.50 15.16 16.72
N ASP A 333 -2.62 16.10 17.67
CA ASP A 333 -2.22 15.94 19.07
C ASP A 333 -3.20 15.02 19.82
N CYS A 334 -3.34 13.77 19.34
CA CYS A 334 -4.29 12.79 19.88
C CYS A 334 -3.97 12.46 21.35
N TRP A 335 -2.70 12.58 21.76
CA TRP A 335 -2.25 12.44 23.14
C TRP A 335 -2.86 13.45 24.13
N ASP A 336 -3.30 14.62 23.65
CA ASP A 336 -3.98 15.66 24.43
C ASP A 336 -5.50 15.65 24.21
N CYS A 337 -5.94 15.48 22.95
CA CYS A 337 -7.36 15.56 22.58
C CYS A 337 -8.15 14.29 22.91
N ASN A 338 -7.65 13.12 22.50
CA ASN A 338 -8.24 11.77 22.68
C ASN A 338 -9.73 11.61 22.25
N TYR A 339 -10.25 12.52 21.41
CA TYR A 339 -11.67 12.55 21.09
C TYR A 339 -12.10 11.40 20.18
N CYS A 340 -11.30 11.10 19.14
CA CYS A 340 -11.60 10.06 18.16
C CYS A 340 -11.73 8.69 18.83
N GLU A 341 -10.79 8.36 19.71
CA GLU A 341 -10.77 7.16 20.54
C GLU A 341 -11.99 7.10 21.45
N SER A 342 -12.25 8.17 22.19
CA SER A 342 -13.36 8.23 23.16
C SER A 342 -14.72 8.01 22.49
N VAL A 343 -14.93 8.59 21.30
CA VAL A 343 -16.17 8.41 20.52
C VAL A 343 -16.31 6.97 20.08
N LEU A 344 -15.24 6.38 19.53
CA LEU A 344 -15.30 5.05 18.96
C LEU A 344 -15.36 3.94 20.03
N GLU A 345 -14.57 4.02 21.09
CA GLU A 345 -14.62 3.07 22.21
C GLU A 345 -16.03 3.00 22.80
N SER A 346 -16.72 4.15 22.88
CA SER A 346 -18.12 4.21 23.30
C SER A 346 -19.05 3.42 22.38
N ARG A 347 -18.78 3.40 21.07
CA ARG A 347 -19.56 2.64 20.07
C ARG A 347 -19.27 1.15 20.13
N LEU A 348 -17.99 0.77 20.04
CA LEU A 348 -17.55 -0.62 20.08
C LEU A 348 -18.01 -1.32 21.37
N LYS A 349 -18.01 -0.61 22.51
CA LYS A 349 -18.56 -1.12 23.77
C LYS A 349 -20.06 -1.43 23.69
N LYS A 350 -20.85 -0.63 22.97
CA LYS A 350 -22.29 -0.86 22.78
C LYS A 350 -22.56 -2.04 21.84
N GLN A 351 -21.74 -2.18 20.80
CA GLN A 351 -21.79 -3.29 19.84
C GLN A 351 -21.21 -4.61 20.38
N LYS A 352 -20.59 -4.59 21.57
CA LYS A 352 -19.83 -5.72 22.14
C LYS A 352 -18.62 -6.14 21.26
N ARG A 353 -18.09 -5.22 20.45
CA ARG A 353 -16.88 -5.35 19.60
C ARG A 353 -15.66 -4.72 20.25
N LYS A 354 -15.55 -4.78 21.58
CA LYS A 354 -14.49 -4.06 22.32
C LYS A 354 -13.08 -4.56 21.95
N GLU A 355 -12.97 -5.80 21.49
CA GLU A 355 -11.70 -6.46 21.22
C GLU A 355 -11.56 -6.74 19.72
N MET A 356 -10.35 -6.52 19.21
CA MET A 356 -9.96 -6.90 17.85
C MET A 356 -10.23 -8.39 17.63
N ASN A 357 -10.57 -8.78 16.39
CA ASN A 357 -10.76 -10.18 16.04
C ASN A 357 -9.52 -11.00 16.48
N PRO A 358 -9.67 -12.07 17.28
CA PRO A 358 -8.54 -12.83 17.81
C PRO A 358 -7.63 -13.44 16.73
N LEU A 359 -8.16 -13.75 15.54
CA LEU A 359 -7.36 -14.26 14.42
C LEU A 359 -6.49 -13.18 13.80
N VAL A 360 -6.92 -11.92 13.80
CA VAL A 360 -6.11 -10.78 13.35
C VAL A 360 -4.94 -10.58 14.31
N ASP A 361 -5.20 -10.59 15.62
CA ASP A 361 -4.13 -10.52 16.62
C ASP A 361 -3.14 -11.68 16.50
N LEU A 362 -3.66 -12.90 16.33
CA LEU A 362 -2.86 -14.10 16.13
C LEU A 362 -1.98 -13.99 14.89
N ALA A 363 -2.53 -13.54 13.75
CA ALA A 363 -1.77 -13.37 12.51
C ALA A 363 -0.64 -12.34 12.68
N ILE A 364 -0.94 -11.17 13.23
CA ILE A 364 0.06 -10.11 13.44
C ILE A 364 1.18 -10.57 14.39
N ARG A 365 0.82 -11.16 15.55
CA ARG A 365 1.82 -11.67 16.50
C ARG A 365 2.63 -12.82 15.92
N SER A 366 2.03 -13.67 15.08
CA SER A 366 2.74 -14.79 14.44
C SER A 366 3.78 -14.29 13.43
N ILE A 367 3.49 -13.22 12.68
CA ILE A 367 4.47 -12.57 11.81
C ILE A 367 5.62 -11.98 12.62
N ASP A 368 5.31 -11.18 13.66
CA ASP A 368 6.32 -10.54 14.51
C ASP A 368 7.24 -11.59 15.16
N ALA A 369 6.67 -12.68 15.67
CA ALA A 369 7.44 -13.76 16.29
C ALA A 369 8.25 -14.58 15.29
N ALA A 370 7.72 -14.82 14.08
CA ALA A 370 8.43 -15.53 13.01
C ALA A 370 9.71 -14.81 12.56
N ILE A 371 9.67 -13.47 12.46
CA ILE A 371 10.83 -12.65 12.11
C ILE A 371 11.96 -12.82 13.13
N ASP A 372 11.60 -12.95 14.40
CA ASP A 372 12.53 -13.19 15.51
C ASP A 372 12.91 -14.68 15.67
N ASN A 373 12.43 -15.57 14.79
CA ASN A 373 12.55 -17.03 14.91
C ASN A 373 12.04 -17.56 16.28
N LYS A 374 10.93 -17.00 16.76
CA LYS A 374 10.29 -17.36 18.03
C LYS A 374 9.00 -18.12 17.77
N SER A 375 8.95 -19.39 18.18
CA SER A 375 7.74 -20.21 18.29
C SER A 375 8.07 -21.46 19.11
N ASN A 376 7.19 -22.46 19.13
CA ASN A 376 7.49 -23.78 19.72
C ASN A 376 8.43 -24.63 18.84
N PHE A 377 8.43 -24.40 17.52
CA PHE A 377 9.41 -24.97 16.58
C PHE A 377 10.87 -24.65 16.96
N ASP A 378 11.70 -25.68 17.03
CA ASP A 378 13.15 -25.58 17.23
C ASP A 378 13.86 -26.13 15.98
N PRO A 379 14.56 -25.29 15.20
CA PRO A 379 15.23 -25.74 13.98
C PRO A 379 16.44 -26.63 14.26
N LYS A 380 16.92 -26.72 15.51
CA LYS A 380 18.11 -27.50 15.85
C LYS A 380 17.86 -28.99 15.63
N GLY A 381 18.55 -29.54 14.64
CA GLY A 381 18.48 -30.95 14.29
C GLY A 381 17.27 -31.30 13.42
N TYR A 382 16.42 -30.32 13.08
CA TYR A 382 15.33 -30.49 12.13
C TYR A 382 15.87 -30.67 10.71
N ASP A 383 15.66 -31.85 10.14
CA ASP A 383 16.28 -32.28 8.87
C ASP A 383 15.26 -32.68 7.79
N VAL A 384 13.99 -32.28 7.96
CA VAL A 384 12.96 -32.49 6.94
C VAL A 384 13.20 -31.53 5.78
N LEU A 385 13.65 -32.07 4.65
CA LEU A 385 13.88 -31.31 3.43
C LEU A 385 12.56 -30.76 2.89
N GLY A 386 12.57 -29.50 2.44
CA GLY A 386 11.42 -28.85 1.80
C GLY A 386 11.78 -27.49 1.23
N LEU A 387 10.94 -26.99 0.34
CA LEU A 387 11.12 -25.73 -0.36
C LEU A 387 10.58 -24.56 0.48
N SER A 388 11.10 -24.41 1.70
CA SER A 388 10.65 -23.39 2.63
C SER A 388 11.74 -23.02 3.64
N SER A 389 11.55 -21.91 4.35
CA SER A 389 12.50 -21.37 5.31
C SER A 389 12.09 -21.59 6.77
N ASN A 390 13.01 -21.36 7.70
CA ASN A 390 12.68 -21.41 9.12
C ASN A 390 11.69 -20.31 9.53
N LYS A 391 11.71 -19.13 8.89
CA LYS A 391 10.73 -18.08 9.21
C LYS A 391 9.31 -18.52 8.86
N VAL A 392 9.09 -19.14 7.70
CA VAL A 392 7.78 -19.71 7.33
C VAL A 392 7.39 -20.81 8.32
N ARG A 393 8.31 -21.70 8.70
CA ARG A 393 8.06 -22.74 9.71
C ARG A 393 7.67 -22.15 11.08
N HIS A 394 8.35 -21.11 11.55
CA HIS A 394 7.99 -20.41 12.79
C HIS A 394 6.62 -19.72 12.67
N LEU A 395 6.32 -19.11 11.51
CA LEU A 395 5.01 -18.50 11.24
C LEU A 395 3.89 -19.53 11.38
N LEU A 396 3.98 -20.65 10.65
CA LEU A 396 2.97 -21.70 10.66
C LEU A 396 2.83 -22.35 12.05
N ASN A 397 3.94 -22.54 12.76
CA ASN A 397 3.94 -23.06 14.12
C ASN A 397 3.22 -22.12 15.10
N ASN A 398 3.43 -20.80 15.00
CA ASN A 398 2.72 -19.81 15.82
C ASN A 398 1.22 -19.75 15.48
N LEU A 399 0.86 -19.85 14.19
CA LEU A 399 -0.55 -19.87 13.77
C LEU A 399 -1.28 -21.12 14.31
N CYS A 400 -0.57 -22.24 14.45
CA CYS A 400 -1.11 -23.49 14.96
C CYS A 400 -1.01 -23.65 16.49
N GLN A 401 -0.61 -22.62 17.24
CA GLN A 401 -0.32 -22.74 18.68
C GLN A 401 -1.58 -22.96 19.55
N GLU A 402 -2.76 -22.54 19.08
CA GLU A 402 -4.01 -22.68 19.83
C GLU A 402 -4.44 -24.16 19.85
N ARG A 403 -4.68 -24.71 21.05
CA ARG A 403 -5.06 -26.12 21.23
C ARG A 403 -6.35 -26.41 20.46
N GLY A 404 -6.34 -27.47 19.65
CA GLY A 404 -7.50 -27.87 18.86
C GLY A 404 -7.59 -27.23 17.47
N THR A 405 -6.62 -26.39 17.09
CA THR A 405 -6.54 -25.82 15.73
C THR A 405 -6.61 -26.91 14.66
N VAL A 406 -7.39 -26.64 13.61
CA VAL A 406 -7.41 -27.47 12.41
C VAL A 406 -6.62 -26.74 11.32
N TYR A 407 -5.55 -27.39 10.86
CA TYR A 407 -4.57 -26.87 9.92
C TYR A 407 -4.70 -27.58 8.57
N VAL A 408 -4.56 -26.85 7.47
CA VAL A 408 -4.39 -27.41 6.13
C VAL A 408 -3.03 -26.99 5.60
N ASP A 409 -2.26 -27.97 5.14
CA ASP A 409 -1.02 -27.80 4.39
C ASP A 409 -1.27 -28.35 2.99
N ALA A 410 -1.60 -27.46 2.05
CA ALA A 410 -1.93 -27.81 0.68
C ALA A 410 -0.70 -27.64 -0.20
N GLY A 411 -0.16 -28.74 -0.71
CA GLY A 411 1.21 -28.81 -1.27
C GLY A 411 2.23 -29.30 -0.25
N SER A 412 1.85 -30.26 0.60
CA SER A 412 2.65 -30.64 1.76
C SER A 412 3.99 -31.34 1.44
N TYR A 413 4.18 -31.80 0.20
CA TYR A 413 5.40 -32.45 -0.30
C TYR A 413 5.97 -33.50 0.67
N MET A 414 7.17 -33.28 1.22
CA MET A 414 7.82 -34.19 2.19
C MET A 414 7.53 -33.86 3.67
N GLY A 415 6.64 -32.91 3.93
CA GLY A 415 6.14 -32.56 5.27
C GLY A 415 6.95 -31.51 6.04
N SER A 416 7.85 -30.78 5.38
CA SER A 416 8.76 -29.82 6.03
C SER A 416 8.03 -28.67 6.75
N THR A 417 6.92 -28.22 6.21
CA THR A 417 6.04 -27.21 6.82
C THR A 417 5.06 -27.86 7.79
N VAL A 418 4.45 -28.99 7.42
CA VAL A 418 3.52 -29.77 8.27
C VAL A 418 4.12 -30.10 9.62
N PHE A 419 5.26 -30.80 9.67
CA PHE A 419 5.83 -31.25 10.95
C PHE A 419 6.33 -30.07 11.78
N ALA A 420 6.81 -29.01 11.15
CA ALA A 420 7.20 -27.80 11.85
C ALA A 420 6.00 -27.06 12.45
N ALA A 421 4.87 -26.96 11.72
CA ALA A 421 3.63 -26.36 12.21
C ALA A 421 3.08 -27.10 13.44
N LEU A 422 3.25 -28.43 13.48
CA LEU A 422 2.81 -29.26 14.61
C LEU A 422 3.82 -29.35 15.76
N TYR A 423 5.07 -28.94 15.54
CA TYR A 423 6.17 -29.17 16.48
C TYR A 423 5.88 -28.57 17.86
N ARG A 424 5.77 -29.44 18.88
CA ARG A 424 5.46 -29.10 20.29
C ARG A 424 4.17 -28.28 20.50
N ASN A 425 3.31 -28.19 19.49
CA ASN A 425 1.94 -27.73 19.65
C ASN A 425 1.05 -28.89 20.15
N SER A 426 -0.14 -28.59 20.64
CA SER A 426 -0.98 -29.59 21.31
C SER A 426 -2.36 -29.73 20.68
N ALA A 427 -2.79 -30.98 20.44
CA ALA A 427 -4.10 -31.33 19.89
C ALA A 427 -4.43 -30.64 18.54
N VAL A 428 -3.42 -30.31 17.74
CA VAL A 428 -3.62 -29.78 16.39
C VAL A 428 -3.98 -30.94 15.45
N LYS A 429 -4.97 -30.73 14.58
CA LYS A 429 -5.31 -31.69 13.51
C LYS A 429 -4.92 -31.08 12.18
N ALA A 430 -4.04 -31.73 11.43
CA ALA A 430 -3.61 -31.26 10.12
C ALA A 430 -4.20 -32.12 9.00
N TYR A 431 -4.57 -31.48 7.90
CA TYR A 431 -4.70 -32.12 6.59
C TYR A 431 -3.42 -31.82 5.81
N ALA A 432 -2.61 -32.85 5.55
CA ALA A 432 -1.45 -32.75 4.67
C ALA A 432 -1.87 -33.26 3.29
N ILE A 433 -1.99 -32.36 2.33
CA ILE A 433 -2.60 -32.64 1.03
C ILE A 433 -1.54 -32.45 -0.05
N ASP A 434 -1.36 -33.44 -0.90
CA ASP A 434 -0.50 -33.37 -2.08
C ASP A 434 -0.92 -34.49 -3.05
N ASP A 435 -0.81 -34.28 -4.35
CA ASP A 435 -1.12 -35.31 -5.35
C ASP A 435 0.14 -35.95 -5.95
N PHE A 436 1.32 -35.42 -5.64
CA PHE A 436 2.65 -35.86 -6.04
C PHE A 436 2.82 -36.03 -7.56
N GLN A 437 2.03 -35.31 -8.37
CA GLN A 437 2.12 -35.40 -9.84
C GLN A 437 3.46 -34.88 -10.39
N ASP A 438 4.06 -33.89 -9.73
CA ASP A 438 5.32 -33.27 -10.15
C ASP A 438 6.57 -34.06 -9.72
N GLU A 439 6.40 -35.30 -9.23
CA GLU A 439 7.46 -36.15 -8.70
C GLU A 439 8.41 -35.37 -7.75
N VAL A 440 9.69 -35.23 -8.09
CA VAL A 440 10.69 -34.55 -7.26
C VAL A 440 10.82 -33.08 -7.68
N VAL A 441 10.11 -32.22 -6.94
CA VAL A 441 10.21 -30.76 -7.08
C VAL A 441 11.52 -30.24 -6.46
N LYS A 442 12.16 -29.29 -7.14
CA LYS A 442 13.42 -28.65 -6.73
C LYS A 442 13.29 -27.13 -6.77
N PRO A 443 14.03 -26.40 -5.90
CA PRO A 443 14.10 -24.95 -5.96
C PRO A 443 14.51 -24.44 -7.35
N LYS A 444 14.06 -23.25 -7.74
CA LYS A 444 14.49 -22.55 -8.96
C LYS A 444 16.01 -22.30 -8.95
N ARG A 445 16.57 -22.05 -7.77
CA ARG A 445 18.01 -21.89 -7.52
C ARG A 445 18.75 -23.22 -7.58
N LYS A 446 19.56 -23.39 -8.64
CA LYS A 446 20.34 -24.61 -8.89
C LYS A 446 21.35 -24.94 -7.78
N ASP A 447 21.86 -23.94 -7.07
CA ASP A 447 22.76 -24.14 -5.94
C ASP A 447 22.09 -24.87 -4.76
N LEU A 448 20.77 -24.87 -4.68
CA LEU A 448 19.98 -25.57 -3.66
C LEU A 448 19.58 -27.00 -4.07
N HIS A 449 20.01 -27.50 -5.23
CA HIS A 449 19.57 -28.81 -5.74
C HIS A 449 20.23 -29.99 -5.07
N LYS A 450 21.44 -29.83 -4.53
CA LYS A 450 22.25 -30.94 -4.01
C LYS A 450 21.53 -31.79 -2.95
N PRO A 451 20.82 -31.23 -1.96
CA PRO A 451 20.08 -32.03 -0.98
C PRO A 451 18.97 -32.89 -1.58
N TYR A 452 18.48 -32.56 -2.78
CA TYR A 452 17.40 -33.28 -3.46
C TYR A 452 17.91 -34.38 -4.42
N ALA A 453 19.23 -34.59 -4.50
CA ALA A 453 19.82 -35.49 -5.49
C ALA A 453 19.45 -36.97 -5.28
N ASP A 454 19.28 -37.38 -4.03
CA ASP A 454 19.02 -38.78 -3.65
C ASP A 454 17.52 -39.06 -3.41
N ILE A 455 16.67 -38.07 -3.62
CA ILE A 455 15.22 -38.20 -3.48
C ILE A 455 14.69 -38.87 -4.74
N THR A 456 13.99 -39.99 -4.56
CA THR A 456 13.37 -40.76 -5.65
C THR A 456 11.86 -40.79 -5.55
N ASN A 457 11.31 -40.81 -4.34
CA ASN A 457 9.88 -40.78 -4.08
C ASN A 457 9.57 -39.89 -2.87
N PRO A 458 8.98 -38.70 -3.08
CA PRO A 458 8.66 -37.79 -1.98
C PRO A 458 7.61 -38.33 -1.00
N VAL A 459 6.72 -39.23 -1.44
CA VAL A 459 5.74 -39.89 -0.55
C VAL A 459 6.46 -40.75 0.49
N ASP A 460 7.45 -41.54 0.05
CA ASP A 460 8.24 -42.38 0.95
C ASP A 460 9.05 -41.52 1.94
N GLU A 461 9.59 -40.39 1.47
CA GLU A 461 10.28 -39.43 2.34
C GLU A 461 9.32 -38.75 3.33
N PHE A 462 8.08 -38.41 2.94
CA PHE A 462 7.07 -37.92 3.87
C PHE A 462 6.82 -38.94 5.00
N ILE A 463 6.63 -40.22 4.66
CA ILE A 463 6.37 -41.30 5.62
C ILE A 463 7.57 -41.45 6.58
N LYS A 464 8.78 -41.50 6.05
CA LYS A 464 10.03 -41.57 6.84
C LYS A 464 10.19 -40.35 7.76
N ASN A 465 9.85 -39.16 7.29
CA ASN A 465 9.86 -37.96 8.12
C ASN A 465 8.79 -38.02 9.21
N ALA A 466 7.61 -38.58 8.93
CA ALA A 466 6.55 -38.77 9.92
C ALA A 466 7.01 -39.70 11.06
N GLU A 467 7.71 -40.80 10.76
CA GLU A 467 8.26 -41.70 11.79
C GLU A 467 9.17 -40.99 12.79
N LYS A 468 9.90 -39.95 12.34
CA LYS A 468 10.86 -39.21 13.15
C LYS A 468 10.27 -37.96 13.81
N TRP A 469 9.46 -37.20 13.10
CA TRP A 469 9.08 -35.83 13.47
C TRP A 469 7.61 -35.66 13.82
N MET A 470 6.77 -36.68 13.65
CA MET A 470 5.36 -36.58 14.00
C MET A 470 5.21 -36.30 15.50
N ASN A 471 4.53 -35.19 15.81
CA ASN A 471 4.12 -34.89 17.18
C ASN A 471 2.91 -35.75 17.56
N THR A 472 3.08 -36.64 18.53
CA THR A 472 2.07 -37.62 18.93
C THR A 472 0.90 -37.03 19.73
N ASP A 473 0.98 -35.76 20.17
CA ASP A 473 -0.17 -35.01 20.71
C ASP A 473 -1.01 -34.36 19.59
N CYS A 474 -0.60 -34.50 18.34
CA CYS A 474 -1.30 -33.99 17.16
C CYS A 474 -1.77 -35.15 16.26
N SER A 475 -2.51 -34.83 15.20
CA SER A 475 -2.95 -35.82 14.20
C SER A 475 -2.81 -35.27 12.80
N ILE A 476 -2.42 -36.12 11.84
CA ILE A 476 -2.34 -35.77 10.42
C ILE A 476 -3.27 -36.69 9.62
N GLY A 477 -4.17 -36.11 8.84
CA GLY A 477 -4.80 -36.76 7.72
C GLY A 477 -3.94 -36.55 6.47
N PHE A 478 -3.20 -37.58 6.06
CA PHE A 478 -2.35 -37.53 4.86
C PHE A 478 -3.17 -37.93 3.63
N ALA A 479 -3.35 -36.99 2.69
CA ALA A 479 -4.20 -37.15 1.53
C ALA A 479 -3.37 -37.06 0.24
N VAL A 480 -3.06 -38.24 -0.32
CA VAL A 480 -2.36 -38.41 -1.61
C VAL A 480 -3.37 -38.30 -2.76
N LYS A 481 -3.84 -37.08 -3.04
CA LYS A 481 -4.84 -36.78 -4.09
C LYS A 481 -4.92 -35.27 -4.36
N PRO A 482 -5.46 -34.85 -5.51
CA PRO A 482 -5.67 -33.43 -5.80
C PRO A 482 -6.55 -32.75 -4.74
N ILE A 483 -6.28 -31.48 -4.44
CA ILE A 483 -6.99 -30.69 -3.42
C ILE A 483 -8.51 -30.75 -3.60
N GLN A 484 -8.98 -30.59 -4.84
CA GLN A 484 -10.42 -30.63 -5.19
C GLN A 484 -11.09 -32.00 -4.94
N ALA A 485 -10.31 -33.08 -4.79
CA ALA A 485 -10.79 -34.43 -4.48
C ALA A 485 -10.74 -34.75 -2.97
N VAL A 486 -10.25 -33.83 -2.14
CA VAL A 486 -10.23 -34.01 -0.68
C VAL A 486 -11.60 -33.74 -0.09
N GLU A 487 -12.11 -34.72 0.66
CA GLU A 487 -13.31 -34.58 1.48
C GLU A 487 -12.90 -34.18 2.90
N PHE A 488 -13.17 -32.93 3.26
CA PHE A 488 -12.91 -32.43 4.61
C PHE A 488 -13.97 -32.94 5.57
N ASN A 489 -13.54 -33.34 6.77
CA ASN A 489 -14.47 -33.79 7.81
C ASN A 489 -15.23 -32.57 8.37
N PRO A 490 -16.56 -32.52 8.31
CA PRO A 490 -17.34 -31.39 8.83
C PRO A 490 -17.15 -31.11 10.33
N GLN A 491 -16.67 -32.10 11.11
CA GLN A 491 -16.34 -31.92 12.53
C GLN A 491 -15.00 -31.23 12.77
N TYR A 492 -14.15 -31.16 11.73
CA TYR A 492 -12.83 -30.56 11.77
C TYR A 492 -12.67 -29.60 10.57
N PRO A 493 -13.43 -28.49 10.56
CA PRO A 493 -13.29 -27.47 9.53
C PRO A 493 -11.94 -26.74 9.68
N PRO A 494 -11.19 -26.51 8.59
CA PRO A 494 -9.92 -25.76 8.63
C PRO A 494 -10.05 -24.35 9.20
N ARG A 495 -9.18 -24.00 10.16
CA ARG A 495 -9.09 -22.65 10.76
C ARG A 495 -7.79 -21.94 10.40
N VAL A 496 -6.74 -22.69 10.04
CA VAL A 496 -5.51 -22.17 9.44
C VAL A 496 -5.26 -22.94 8.14
N ILE A 497 -5.08 -22.23 7.04
CA ILE A 497 -4.83 -22.81 5.72
C ILE A 497 -3.51 -22.25 5.21
N PHE A 498 -2.56 -23.12 4.89
CA PHE A 498 -1.36 -22.81 4.15
C PHE A 498 -1.48 -23.40 2.74
N TYR A 499 -1.46 -22.53 1.73
CA TYR A 499 -1.53 -22.88 0.32
C TYR A 499 -0.14 -22.70 -0.30
N ASP A 500 0.50 -23.81 -0.62
CA ASP A 500 1.82 -23.93 -1.25
C ASP A 500 1.75 -24.96 -2.39
N ALA A 501 0.73 -24.83 -3.24
CA ALA A 501 0.43 -25.75 -4.32
C ALA A 501 0.45 -25.04 -5.67
N ALA A 502 -0.07 -25.69 -6.72
CA ALA A 502 -0.06 -25.16 -8.08
C ALA A 502 -0.53 -23.70 -8.15
N ASN A 503 0.35 -22.84 -8.69
CA ASN A 503 0.14 -21.40 -8.90
C ASN A 503 -0.44 -21.09 -10.29
N ASP A 504 -1.02 -22.08 -10.96
CA ASP A 504 -1.52 -22.00 -12.33
C ASP A 504 -3.06 -21.77 -12.36
N HIS A 505 -3.75 -22.22 -13.40
CA HIS A 505 -5.21 -22.12 -13.51
C HIS A 505 -5.98 -22.86 -12.39
N ASN A 506 -5.33 -23.77 -11.64
CA ASN A 506 -5.97 -24.53 -10.56
C ASN A 506 -5.99 -23.80 -9.21
N MET A 507 -5.23 -22.70 -9.05
CA MET A 507 -5.08 -22.02 -7.77
C MET A 507 -6.42 -21.54 -7.18
N VAL A 508 -7.20 -20.78 -7.95
CA VAL A 508 -8.51 -20.27 -7.50
C VAL A 508 -9.50 -21.41 -7.24
N PRO A 509 -9.69 -22.40 -8.14
CA PRO A 509 -10.50 -23.59 -7.85
C PRO A 509 -10.10 -24.34 -6.56
N ASN A 510 -8.80 -24.49 -6.30
CA ASN A 510 -8.31 -25.15 -5.10
C ASN A 510 -8.64 -24.34 -3.84
N LEU A 511 -8.39 -23.02 -3.85
CA LEU A 511 -8.70 -22.14 -2.74
C LEU A 511 -10.21 -22.10 -2.45
N GLU A 512 -11.06 -22.04 -3.49
CA GLU A 512 -12.52 -22.10 -3.33
C GLU A 512 -12.99 -23.44 -2.74
N HIS A 513 -12.36 -24.55 -3.13
CA HIS A 513 -12.66 -25.86 -2.56
C HIS A 513 -12.33 -25.91 -1.07
N ILE A 514 -11.15 -25.46 -0.63
CA ILE A 514 -10.80 -25.43 0.80
C ILE A 514 -11.71 -24.46 1.54
N HIS A 515 -11.94 -23.26 1.00
CA HIS A 515 -12.81 -22.23 1.56
C HIS A 515 -14.23 -22.76 1.84
N LYS A 516 -14.79 -23.59 0.95
CA LYS A 516 -16.10 -24.21 1.17
C LYS A 516 -16.20 -24.95 2.50
N TYR A 517 -15.13 -25.63 2.91
CA TYR A 517 -15.08 -26.44 4.15
C TYR A 517 -14.40 -25.74 5.32
N ALA A 518 -13.76 -24.59 5.09
CA ALA A 518 -13.14 -23.78 6.12
C ALA A 518 -14.16 -23.36 7.20
N ASP A 519 -13.65 -23.16 8.42
CA ASP A 519 -14.39 -22.65 9.56
C ASP A 519 -14.98 -21.26 9.25
N LYS A 520 -15.91 -20.79 10.08
CA LYS A 520 -16.58 -19.48 9.88
C LYS A 520 -15.57 -18.33 9.81
N ASP A 521 -14.50 -18.39 10.59
CA ASP A 521 -13.42 -17.41 10.63
C ASP A 521 -12.12 -18.18 10.51
N TYR A 522 -11.27 -17.86 9.55
CA TYR A 522 -10.03 -18.60 9.33
C TYR A 522 -8.90 -17.71 8.82
N ILE A 523 -7.66 -18.19 9.00
CA ILE A 523 -6.44 -17.57 8.48
C ILE A 523 -6.04 -18.31 7.21
N LEU A 524 -5.89 -17.59 6.12
CA LEU A 524 -5.27 -18.06 4.88
C LEU A 524 -3.83 -17.52 4.81
N VAL A 525 -2.89 -18.41 4.54
CA VAL A 525 -1.51 -18.11 4.16
C VAL A 525 -1.30 -18.68 2.76
N VAL A 526 -0.87 -17.86 1.81
CA VAL A 526 -0.52 -18.27 0.45
C VAL A 526 0.98 -18.06 0.30
N ASP A 527 1.71 -19.13 -0.02
CA ASP A 527 3.15 -19.06 -0.32
C ASP A 527 3.40 -18.49 -1.73
N ASP A 528 4.67 -18.36 -2.11
CA ASP A 528 5.11 -17.92 -3.42
C ASP A 528 4.63 -16.52 -3.84
N ALA A 529 4.42 -15.62 -2.87
CA ALA A 529 3.94 -14.26 -3.15
C ALA A 529 4.89 -13.44 -4.06
N ASN A 530 6.19 -13.79 -4.10
CA ASN A 530 7.18 -13.23 -5.01
C ASN A 530 7.01 -13.71 -6.47
N PHE A 531 6.28 -14.81 -6.71
CA PHE A 531 6.09 -15.37 -8.05
C PHE A 531 5.00 -14.64 -8.83
N GLU A 532 5.27 -14.48 -10.12
CA GLU A 532 4.39 -13.74 -11.02
C GLU A 532 3.00 -14.40 -11.13
N GLY A 533 1.94 -13.60 -11.00
CA GLY A 533 0.56 -14.04 -11.09
C GLY A 533 -0.05 -14.63 -9.81
N VAL A 534 0.74 -14.98 -8.80
CA VAL A 534 0.23 -15.51 -7.52
C VAL A 534 -0.66 -14.48 -6.83
N MET A 535 -0.15 -13.26 -6.64
CA MET A 535 -0.90 -12.19 -5.98
C MET A 535 -2.17 -11.77 -6.74
N ASP A 536 -2.17 -11.85 -8.07
CA ASP A 536 -3.33 -11.51 -8.87
C ASP A 536 -4.45 -12.56 -8.70
N LYS A 537 -4.11 -13.84 -8.64
CA LYS A 537 -5.05 -14.94 -8.38
C LYS A 537 -5.54 -14.96 -6.94
N THR A 538 -4.67 -14.63 -5.98
CA THR A 538 -5.08 -14.43 -4.59
C THR A 538 -6.12 -13.32 -4.50
N LYS A 539 -5.90 -12.18 -5.18
CA LYS A 539 -6.89 -11.09 -5.26
C LYS A 539 -8.17 -11.51 -5.97
N GLU A 540 -8.09 -12.34 -7.01
CA GLU A 540 -9.27 -12.90 -7.68
C GLU A 540 -10.13 -13.72 -6.72
N PHE A 541 -9.49 -14.61 -5.94
CA PHE A 541 -10.16 -15.42 -4.92
C PHE A 541 -10.76 -14.56 -3.81
N THR A 542 -10.03 -13.57 -3.29
CA THR A 542 -10.49 -12.75 -2.16
C THR A 542 -11.51 -11.68 -2.53
N LYS A 543 -11.64 -11.35 -3.82
CA LYS A 543 -12.50 -10.24 -4.32
C LYS A 543 -13.92 -10.21 -3.76
N ASN A 544 -14.53 -11.38 -3.56
CA ASN A 544 -15.92 -11.51 -3.08
C ASN A 544 -16.02 -12.14 -1.69
N LYS A 545 -14.93 -12.10 -0.90
CA LYS A 545 -14.88 -12.63 0.47
C LYS A 545 -14.81 -11.47 1.46
N ASN A 546 -15.31 -11.68 2.67
CA ASN A 546 -15.14 -10.71 3.75
C ASN A 546 -13.72 -10.85 4.35
N VAL A 547 -12.74 -10.25 3.67
CA VAL A 547 -11.37 -10.14 4.17
C VAL A 547 -11.31 -8.99 5.17
N ILE A 548 -11.18 -9.32 6.45
CA ILE A 548 -11.17 -8.31 7.53
C ILE A 548 -9.76 -7.81 7.86
N TRP A 549 -8.73 -8.51 7.38
CA TRP A 549 -7.34 -8.13 7.50
C TRP A 549 -6.51 -8.93 6.50
N ASP A 550 -5.54 -8.29 5.87
CA ASP A 550 -4.56 -8.97 5.05
C ASP A 550 -3.19 -8.29 5.04
N ARG A 551 -2.20 -9.05 4.60
CA ARG A 551 -0.82 -8.61 4.54
C ARG A 551 0.01 -9.39 3.55
N THR A 552 0.74 -8.67 2.71
CA THR A 552 1.77 -9.26 1.84
C THR A 552 3.15 -9.03 2.46
N ILE A 553 3.98 -10.07 2.48
CA ILE A 553 5.39 -10.01 2.86
C ILE A 553 6.19 -10.62 1.71
N LEU A 554 7.02 -9.81 1.06
CA LEU A 554 7.87 -10.21 -0.04
C LEU A 554 9.33 -10.23 0.41
N THR A 555 10.09 -11.14 -0.18
CA THR A 555 11.53 -11.25 0.02
C THR A 555 12.28 -10.55 -1.12
N GLU A 556 13.43 -9.94 -0.82
CA GLU A 556 14.31 -9.31 -1.83
C GLU A 556 14.89 -10.35 -2.81
N THR A 557 15.38 -11.47 -2.25
CA THR A 557 15.91 -12.60 -3.00
C THR A 557 14.92 -13.77 -2.96
N SER A 558 14.48 -14.24 -4.11
CA SER A 558 13.64 -15.44 -4.19
C SER A 558 14.38 -16.66 -3.63
N GLU A 559 13.65 -17.51 -2.91
CA GLU A 559 14.16 -18.70 -2.22
C GLU A 559 15.27 -18.37 -1.22
N ASP A 560 15.07 -17.31 -0.41
CA ASP A 560 15.98 -16.98 0.69
C ASP A 560 15.65 -17.80 1.94
N ALA A 561 16.57 -18.70 2.30
CA ALA A 561 16.48 -19.51 3.51
C ALA A 561 16.51 -18.70 4.82
N ASN A 562 17.01 -17.46 4.79
CA ASN A 562 17.06 -16.56 5.94
C ASN A 562 15.87 -15.60 6.01
N ASP A 563 15.00 -15.58 5.00
CA ASP A 563 13.79 -14.78 4.99
C ASP A 563 12.52 -15.61 4.77
N PHE A 564 11.41 -15.02 4.37
CA PHE A 564 10.15 -15.73 4.09
C PHE A 564 10.20 -16.54 2.78
N TRP A 565 11.35 -17.11 2.42
CA TRP A 565 11.54 -17.91 1.20
C TRP A 565 11.11 -17.16 -0.07
N ASN A 566 9.94 -17.48 -0.63
CA ASN A 566 9.34 -16.81 -1.80
C ASN A 566 8.25 -15.79 -1.43
N GLY A 567 8.25 -15.30 -0.20
CA GLY A 567 7.26 -14.35 0.28
C GLY A 567 5.91 -15.01 0.51
N VAL A 568 5.12 -14.41 1.39
CA VAL A 568 3.82 -14.94 1.81
C VAL A 568 2.75 -13.85 1.78
N TYR A 569 1.52 -14.24 1.44
CA TYR A 569 0.33 -13.45 1.67
C TYR A 569 -0.46 -14.06 2.83
N LEU A 570 -0.88 -13.24 3.78
CA LEU A 570 -1.73 -13.66 4.88
C LEU A 570 -3.05 -12.89 4.82
N ALA A 571 -4.16 -13.57 5.07
CA ALA A 571 -5.47 -12.93 5.23
C ALA A 571 -6.28 -13.60 6.34
N VAL A 572 -7.10 -12.81 7.02
CA VAL A 572 -8.17 -13.30 7.90
C VAL A 572 -9.49 -13.11 7.18
N ILE A 573 -10.23 -14.21 7.01
CA ILE A 573 -11.47 -14.26 6.25
C ILE A 573 -12.60 -14.69 7.17
N GLU A 574 -13.67 -13.92 7.18
CA GLU A 574 -14.95 -14.26 7.83
C GLU A 574 -15.96 -14.72 6.75
N LYS A 575 -16.74 -15.76 7.04
CA LYS A 575 -17.68 -16.40 6.11
C LYS A 575 -19.15 -16.16 6.43
#